data_AF-A0A321LR97-F1
#
_entry.id   AF-A0A321LR97-F1
#
_cell.length_a   1.000
_cell.length_b   1.000
_cell.length_c   1.000
_cell.angle_alpha   90.00
_cell.angle_beta   90.00
_cell.angle_gamma   90.00
#
_symmetry.space_group_name_H-M   'P 1'
#
loop_
_entity.id
_entity.type
_entity.pdbx_description
1 polymer ?
#
loop_
_entity_poly.entity_id
_entity_poly.type
_entity_poly.pdbx_seq_one_letter_code
_entity_poly.pdbx_strand_id
1 'polypeptide(L)' 'MPTSSKFYVVDQIAITTPDNVSALDARSQPSLTLVTCYPFHYIGNAPKRYIVEASLRE' A
#
# COMPACT_ATOMS: atom_id res chain seq x y z
N MET A 1 -10.26 2.96 26.44
CA MET A 1 -10.70 2.86 25.04
C MET A 1 -10.21 1.51 24.52
N PRO A 2 -11.06 0.61 23.98
CA PRO A 2 -10.56 -0.66 23.47
C PRO A 2 -9.65 -0.38 22.27
N THR A 3 -8.40 -0.83 22.33
CA THR A 3 -7.46 -0.74 21.22
C THR A 3 -7.63 -2.03 20.42
N SER A 4 -8.41 -1.99 19.34
CA SER A 4 -8.51 -3.11 18.41
C SER A 4 -7.28 -3.11 17.51
N SER A 5 -6.47 -4.15 17.56
CA SER A 5 -5.36 -4.39 16.64
C SER A 5 -5.75 -5.45 15.61
N LYS A 6 -5.29 -5.28 14.37
CA LYS A 6 -5.45 -6.25 13.28
C LYS A 6 -4.08 -6.58 12.70
N PHE A 7 -3.85 -7.86 12.40
CA PHE A 7 -2.61 -8.31 11.79
C PHE A 7 -2.81 -8.49 10.29
N TYR A 8 -1.79 -8.13 9.50
CA TYR A 8 -1.80 -8.28 8.05
C TYR A 8 -0.50 -8.96 7.60
N VAL A 9 -0.57 -9.73 6.52
CA VAL A 9 0.60 -10.31 5.84
C VAL A 9 0.80 -9.58 4.54
N VAL A 10 2.03 -9.17 4.26
CA VAL A 10 2.40 -8.53 2.99
C VAL A 10 2.39 -9.59 1.89
N ASP A 11 1.56 -9.39 0.89
CA ASP A 11 1.46 -10.29 -0.27
C ASP A 11 2.40 -9.84 -1.39
N GLN A 12 2.42 -8.53 -1.64
CA GLN A 12 3.17 -7.94 -2.74
C GLN A 12 3.62 -6.52 -2.44
N ILE A 13 4.75 -6.17 -3.05
CA ILE A 13 5.29 -4.82 -3.09
C ILE A 13 5.50 -4.42 -4.54
N ALA A 14 5.02 -3.26 -4.93
CA ALA A 14 5.18 -2.73 -6.28
C ALA A 14 5.67 -1.27 -6.25
N ILE A 15 6.43 -0.88 -7.28
CA ILE A 15 6.79 0.51 -7.53
C ILE A 15 6.14 0.93 -8.83
N THR A 16 5.31 1.96 -8.78
CA THR A 16 4.51 2.40 -9.93
C THR A 16 4.59 3.90 -10.16
N THR A 17 4.05 4.39 -11.28
CA THR A 17 3.92 5.83 -11.55
C THR A 17 2.72 6.41 -10.78
N PRO A 18 2.72 7.71 -10.44
CA PRO A 18 1.62 8.34 -9.72
C PRO A 18 0.25 8.21 -10.39
N ASP A 19 0.21 8.13 -11.72
CA ASP A 19 -1.02 8.03 -12.51
C ASP A 19 -1.58 6.60 -12.58
N ASN A 20 -0.82 5.61 -12.11
CA ASN A 20 -1.26 4.23 -12.12
C ASN A 20 -2.04 3.90 -10.83
N VAL A 21 -3.36 3.91 -10.96
CA VAL A 21 -4.32 3.71 -9.86
C VAL A 21 -4.74 2.24 -9.66
N SER A 22 -4.19 1.29 -10.43
CA SER A 22 -4.57 -0.14 -10.33
C SER A 22 -4.30 -0.76 -8.96
N ALA A 23 -3.42 -0.16 -8.15
CA ALA A 23 -3.19 -0.57 -6.76
C ALA A 23 -4.43 -0.43 -5.83
N LEU A 24 -5.42 0.38 -6.24
CA LEU A 24 -6.65 0.64 -5.48
C LEU A 24 -7.83 -0.19 -5.98
N ASP A 25 -7.62 -1.08 -6.96
CA ASP A 25 -8.67 -1.96 -7.45
C ASP A 25 -9.19 -2.88 -6.34
N ALA A 26 -10.50 -3.13 -6.35
CA ALA A 26 -11.16 -3.90 -5.31
C ALA A 26 -10.61 -5.32 -5.27
N ARG A 27 -10.17 -5.76 -4.09
CA ARG A 27 -9.68 -7.11 -3.85
C ARG A 27 -10.79 -8.01 -3.31
N SER A 28 -10.72 -9.30 -3.66
CA SER A 28 -11.72 -10.30 -3.25
C SER A 28 -11.72 -10.62 -1.75
N GLN A 29 -10.68 -10.21 -1.02
CA GLN A 29 -10.53 -10.46 0.41
C GLN A 29 -10.18 -9.17 1.17
N PRO A 30 -10.48 -9.08 2.47
CA PRO A 30 -10.10 -7.93 3.29
C PRO A 30 -8.59 -7.67 3.20
N SER A 31 -8.22 -6.54 2.62
CA SER A 31 -6.83 -6.18 2.37
C SER A 31 -6.54 -4.73 2.74
N LEU A 32 -5.28 -4.47 3.06
CA LEU A 32 -4.71 -3.15 3.33
C LEU A 32 -3.74 -2.81 2.19
N THR A 33 -4.00 -1.70 1.51
CA THR A 33 -3.06 -1.11 0.54
C THR A 33 -2.40 0.13 1.16
N LEU A 34 -1.08 0.11 1.31
CA LEU A 34 -0.30 1.27 1.73
C LEU A 34 0.34 1.91 0.51
N VAL A 35 0.17 3.23 0.38
CA VAL A 35 0.73 4.02 -0.72
C VAL A 35 1.62 5.11 -0.16
N THR A 36 2.87 5.19 -0.64
CA THR A 36 3.81 6.25 -0.25
C THR A 36 4.67 6.70 -1.44
N CYS A 37 5.39 7.81 -1.27
CA CYS A 37 6.30 8.36 -2.28
C CYS A 37 7.57 7.51 -2.44
N TYR A 38 8.06 7.41 -3.67
CA TYR A 38 9.36 6.81 -3.98
C TYR A 38 10.11 7.63 -5.03
N PRO A 39 11.44 7.84 -4.91
CA PRO A 39 12.33 7.35 -3.85
C PRO A 39 12.10 8.03 -2.49
N PHE A 40 12.38 7.32 -1.39
CA PHE A 40 12.09 7.80 -0.02
C PHE A 40 12.86 9.08 0.39
N HIS A 41 13.99 9.37 -0.27
CA HIS A 41 14.80 10.54 -0.01
C HIS A 41 14.42 11.76 -0.87
N TYR A 42 13.39 11.64 -1.71
CA TYR A 42 12.99 12.69 -2.63
C TYR A 42 12.10 13.73 -1.94
N ILE A 43 12.47 15.01 -2.04
CA ILE A 43 11.68 16.14 -1.52
C ILE A 43 10.92 16.77 -2.69
N GLY A 44 9.59 16.77 -2.61
CA GLY A 44 8.69 17.30 -3.64
C GLY A 44 7.84 16.21 -4.30
N ASN A 45 7.42 16.44 -5.55
CA ASN A 45 6.59 15.50 -6.30
C ASN A 45 7.41 14.28 -6.73
N ALA A 46 7.44 13.25 -5.89
CA ALA A 46 8.16 12.02 -6.16
C ALA A 46 7.64 11.37 -7.46
N PRO A 47 8.54 10.99 -8.38
CA PRO A 47 8.16 10.50 -9.71
C PRO A 47 7.54 9.09 -9.68
N LYS A 48 7.58 8.41 -8.52
CA LYS A 48 7.05 7.06 -8.34
C LYS A 48 6.32 6.94 -7.01
N ARG A 49 5.51 5.88 -6.91
CA ARG A 49 4.81 5.44 -5.71
C ARG A 49 5.30 4.06 -5.31
N TYR A 50 5.47 3.87 -4.01
CA TYR A 50 5.72 2.57 -3.40
C TYR A 50 4.39 2.06 -2.84
N ILE A 51 3.97 0.91 -3.36
CA ILE A 51 2.70 0.27 -3.03
C ILE A 51 3.02 -1.01 -2.24
N VAL A 52 2.42 -1.16 -1.07
CA VAL A 52 2.43 -2.41 -0.32
C VAL A 52 1.01 -2.90 -0.22
N GLU A 53 0.80 -4.13 -0.65
CA GLU A 53 -0.49 -4.81 -0.61
C GLU A 53 -0.39 -5.93 0.41
N ALA A 54 -1.30 -5.90 1.38
CA ALA A 54 -1.30 -6.84 2.48
C ALA A 54 -2.70 -7.38 2.71
N SER A 55 -2.80 -8.67 3.01
CA SER A 55 -4.07 -9.32 3.31
C SER A 55 -4.26 -9.49 4.80
N LEU A 56 -5.50 -9.35 5.27
CA LEU A 56 -5.83 -9.55 6.67
C LEU A 56 -5.46 -10.98 7.07
N ARG A 57 -4.65 -11.09 8.12
CA ARG A 57 -4.35 -12.36 8.77
C ARG A 57 -5.37 -12.51 9.89
N GLU A 58 -6.19 -13.55 9.81
CA GLU A 58 -7.08 -13.95 10.90
C GLU A 58 -6.30 -14.33 12.16
#